data_AF-A0A0S3PS66-F1
#
_entry.id   AF-A0A0S3PS66-F1
#
_cell.length_a   1.000
_cell.length_b   1.000
_cell.length_c   1.000
_cell.angle_alpha   90.00
_cell.angle_beta   90.00
_cell.angle_gamma   90.00
#
_symmetry.space_group_name_H-M   'P 1'
#
loop_
_entity.id
_entity.type
_entity.pdbx_description
1 polymer ?
#
loop_
_entity_poly.entity_id
_entity_poly.type
_entity_poly.pdbx_seq_one_letter_code
_entity_poly.pdbx_strand_id
1 'polypeptide(L)'
;MAIIPLDGKKIGKIPPGGCRLLPDPYVLVTKREFPMQYAILCYHDENVTSAWTKEQDDAVMEKLKKVQEPLARAGKLGPVARLMPTTAATTLRKTQEPPLIIDGPFAETKEQLLGFYLIDVQNLEEALQIAQDLGKVNPGGVYEIRPVGYFNRGAFPEAVGA
;
A
#
# COMPACT_ATOMS: atom_id res chain seq x y z
N MET A 1 -14.20 -22.53 -25.72
CA MET A 1 -13.93 -21.16 -26.19
C MET A 1 -15.06 -20.76 -27.14
N ALA A 2 -16.02 -19.97 -26.68
CA ALA A 2 -17.11 -19.45 -27.49
C ALA A 2 -17.42 -18.03 -27.02
N ILE A 3 -17.43 -17.08 -27.95
CA ILE A 3 -17.77 -15.68 -27.74
C ILE A 3 -19.24 -15.54 -28.14
N ILE A 4 -20.09 -15.04 -27.23
CA ILE A 4 -21.48 -14.69 -27.53
C ILE A 4 -21.60 -13.16 -27.44
N PRO A 5 -22.09 -12.47 -28.47
CA PRO A 5 -22.31 -11.02 -28.44
C PRO A 5 -23.64 -10.68 -27.76
N LEU A 6 -23.69 -9.57 -27.00
CA LEU A 6 -24.86 -9.18 -26.18
C LEU A 6 -25.99 -8.46 -26.96
N ASP A 7 -25.92 -8.39 -28.29
CA ASP A 7 -26.79 -7.47 -29.06
C ASP A 7 -27.35 -8.08 -30.36
N GLY A 8 -27.09 -9.36 -30.64
CA GLY A 8 -27.69 -10.08 -31.78
C GLY A 8 -27.37 -9.54 -33.19
N LYS A 9 -26.56 -8.49 -33.37
CA LYS A 9 -26.19 -7.96 -34.70
C LYS A 9 -24.86 -8.52 -35.20
N LYS A 10 -24.91 -9.16 -36.37
CA LYS A 10 -23.75 -9.67 -37.10
C LYS A 10 -22.82 -8.51 -37.51
N ILE A 11 -21.54 -8.63 -37.20
CA ILE A 11 -20.50 -7.70 -37.66
C ILE A 11 -20.10 -8.12 -39.09
N GLY A 12 -20.25 -7.22 -40.06
CA GLY A 12 -19.87 -7.43 -41.46
C GLY A 12 -18.35 -7.49 -41.65
N LYS A 13 -17.90 -8.10 -42.76
CA LYS A 13 -16.49 -8.30 -43.09
C LYS A 13 -15.73 -6.98 -43.21
N ILE A 14 -14.58 -6.88 -42.55
CA ILE A 14 -13.60 -5.78 -42.69
C ILE A 14 -12.77 -6.04 -43.96
N PRO A 15 -12.65 -5.09 -44.91
CA PRO A 15 -11.78 -5.22 -46.08
C PRO A 15 -10.31 -4.97 -45.71
N PRO A 16 -9.33 -5.62 -46.38
CA PRO A 16 -7.92 -5.46 -46.04
C PRO A 16 -7.33 -4.25 -46.77
N GLY A 17 -6.71 -3.33 -46.02
CA GLY A 17 -5.83 -2.30 -46.55
C GLY A 17 -6.19 -0.88 -46.13
N GLY A 18 -5.43 -0.33 -45.19
CA GLY A 18 -5.47 1.09 -44.86
C GLY A 18 -4.94 1.39 -43.47
N CYS A 19 -3.68 1.84 -43.39
CA CYS A 19 -3.11 2.40 -42.18
C CYS A 19 -3.88 3.69 -41.83
N ARG A 20 -4.61 3.67 -40.72
CA ARG A 20 -5.19 4.87 -40.10
C ARG A 20 -4.94 4.78 -38.60
N LEU A 21 -4.13 5.69 -38.10
CA LEU A 21 -3.94 5.94 -36.67
C LEU A 21 -5.31 6.20 -36.04
N LEU A 22 -5.80 5.24 -35.24
CA LEU A 22 -6.94 5.46 -34.35
C LEU A 22 -6.38 5.92 -32.99
N PRO A 23 -6.99 6.93 -32.34
CA PRO A 23 -6.63 7.30 -30.97
C PRO A 23 -6.92 6.12 -30.06
N ASP A 24 -5.98 5.77 -29.17
CA ASP A 24 -6.08 4.61 -28.28
C ASP A 24 -7.29 4.76 -27.34
N PRO A 25 -8.41 4.06 -27.58
CA PRO A 25 -9.62 4.18 -26.76
C PRO A 25 -9.66 3.17 -25.63
N TYR A 26 -8.61 2.36 -25.44
CA TYR A 26 -8.61 1.30 -24.44
C TYR A 26 -7.71 1.69 -23.26
N VAL A 27 -8.20 2.62 -22.44
CA VAL A 27 -8.03 2.42 -21.00
C VAL A 27 -8.76 1.11 -20.73
N LEU A 28 -8.03 0.00 -20.73
CA LEU A 28 -8.49 -1.25 -20.19
C LEU A 28 -8.70 -1.02 -18.70
N VAL A 29 -9.86 -0.49 -18.32
CA VAL A 29 -10.47 -0.76 -17.02
C VAL A 29 -10.85 -2.23 -17.06
N THR A 30 -9.85 -3.11 -17.03
CA THR A 30 -10.10 -4.50 -16.71
C THR A 30 -10.64 -4.45 -15.29
N LYS A 31 -11.91 -4.78 -15.12
CA LYS A 31 -12.47 -5.18 -13.84
C LYS A 31 -11.58 -6.34 -13.36
N ARG A 32 -10.53 -6.03 -12.58
CA ARG A 32 -9.55 -7.02 -12.15
C ARG A 32 -10.25 -7.88 -11.11
N GLU A 33 -10.56 -9.11 -11.50
CA GLU A 33 -11.06 -10.17 -10.62
C GLU A 33 -9.95 -10.80 -9.76
N PHE A 34 -8.83 -10.09 -9.57
CA PHE A 34 -7.75 -10.56 -8.71
C PHE A 34 -7.76 -9.76 -7.41
N PRO A 35 -7.61 -10.41 -6.24
CA PRO A 35 -7.35 -9.71 -4.99
C PRO A 35 -6.26 -8.65 -5.19
N MET A 36 -6.56 -7.43 -4.77
CA MET A 36 -5.71 -6.26 -4.92
C MET A 36 -5.04 -5.99 -3.57
N GLN A 37 -3.72 -6.09 -3.56
CA GLN A 37 -2.95 -5.74 -2.38
C GLN A 37 -2.73 -4.23 -2.33
N TYR A 38 -2.93 -3.65 -1.15
CA TYR A 38 -2.73 -2.23 -0.90
C TYR A 38 -1.75 -2.02 0.24
N ALA A 39 -0.87 -1.03 0.08
CA ALA A 39 -0.09 -0.49 1.17
C ALA A 39 -0.85 0.69 1.78
N ILE A 40 -1.01 0.67 3.10
CA ILE A 40 -1.45 1.82 3.88
C ILE A 40 -0.19 2.39 4.54
N LEU A 41 0.30 3.52 4.03
CA LEU A 41 1.50 4.20 4.53
C LEU A 41 1.11 5.18 5.63
N CYS A 42 1.74 5.07 6.79
CA CYS A 42 1.38 5.81 7.98
C CYS A 42 2.32 7.00 8.15
N TYR A 43 1.81 8.22 7.94
CA TYR A 43 2.55 9.45 8.15
C TYR A 43 2.07 10.19 9.40
N HIS A 44 2.99 10.76 10.16
CA HIS A 44 2.69 11.68 11.26
C HIS A 44 3.93 12.53 11.56
N ASP A 45 3.77 13.68 12.21
CA ASP A 45 4.84 14.36 12.93
C ASP A 45 5.44 13.43 14.01
N GLU A 46 6.69 13.02 13.79
CA GLU A 46 7.47 12.13 14.66
C GLU A 46 7.75 12.73 16.04
N ASN A 47 7.77 14.06 16.17
CA ASN A 47 7.94 14.70 17.48
C ASN A 47 6.72 14.47 18.37
N VAL A 48 5.52 14.41 17.77
CA VAL A 48 4.28 14.13 18.50
C VAL A 48 4.25 12.67 18.96
N THR A 49 4.53 11.74 18.06
CA THR A 49 4.46 10.31 18.36
C THR A 49 5.59 9.85 19.29
N SER A 50 6.79 10.43 19.17
CA SER A 50 7.92 10.13 20.05
C SER A 50 7.78 10.73 21.44
N ALA A 51 6.88 11.71 21.63
CA ALA A 51 6.60 12.31 22.93
C ALA A 51 5.56 11.54 23.75
N TRP A 52 4.93 10.50 23.18
CA TRP A 52 3.98 9.67 23.92
C TRP A 52 4.70 8.91 25.06
N THR A 53 4.02 8.78 26.20
CA THR A 53 4.49 7.85 27.23
C THR A 53 4.33 6.42 26.74
N LYS A 54 5.05 5.48 27.37
CA LYS A 54 4.91 4.07 27.06
C LYS A 54 3.45 3.59 27.20
N GLU A 55 2.75 4.05 28.22
CA GLU A 55 1.36 3.67 28.48
C GLU A 55 0.42 4.19 27.38
N GLN A 56 0.69 5.37 26.83
CA GLN A 56 -0.07 5.92 25.70
C GLN A 56 0.19 5.12 24.42
N ASP A 57 1.47 4.82 24.11
CA ASP A 57 1.86 4.01 22.96
C ASP A 57 1.24 2.60 23.06
N ASP A 58 1.42 1.92 24.20
CA ASP A 58 0.87 0.58 24.45
C ASP A 58 -0.67 0.56 24.31
N ALA A 59 -1.37 1.57 24.83
CA ALA A 59 -2.83 1.66 24.73
C ALA A 59 -3.32 1.84 23.28
N VAL A 60 -2.59 2.60 22.45
CA VAL A 60 -2.89 2.73 21.02
C VAL A 60 -2.60 1.42 20.29
N MET A 61 -1.46 0.80 20.58
CA MET A 61 -1.07 -0.49 19.98
C MET A 61 -2.06 -1.61 20.30
N GLU A 62 -2.59 -1.67 21.53
CA GLU A 62 -3.62 -2.65 21.90
C GLU A 62 -4.91 -2.46 21.07
N LYS A 63 -5.34 -1.21 20.87
CA LYS A 63 -6.52 -0.91 20.05
C LYS A 63 -6.28 -1.22 18.57
N LEU A 64 -5.11 -0.88 18.04
CA LEU A 64 -4.71 -1.23 16.68
C LEU A 64 -4.71 -2.75 16.47
N LYS A 65 -4.19 -3.51 17.43
CA LYS A 65 -4.23 -4.98 17.39
C LYS A 65 -5.66 -5.51 17.26
N LYS A 66 -6.63 -4.94 17.99
CA LYS A 66 -8.05 -5.32 17.89
C LYS A 66 -8.65 -5.09 16.49
N VAL A 67 -8.18 -4.06 15.78
CA VAL A 67 -8.57 -3.82 14.36
C VAL A 67 -7.89 -4.84 13.43
N GLN A 68 -6.63 -5.19 13.70
CA GLN A 68 -5.82 -6.09 12.88
C GLN A 68 -6.24 -7.56 13.00
N GLU A 69 -6.60 -8.03 14.19
CA GLU A 69 -6.96 -9.42 14.47
C GLU A 69 -7.99 -10.06 13.51
N PRO A 70 -9.16 -9.43 13.22
CA PRO A 70 -10.10 -9.99 12.26
C PRO A 70 -9.53 -10.05 10.84
N LEU A 71 -8.70 -9.09 10.43
CA LEU A 71 -8.05 -9.08 9.11
C LEU A 71 -7.03 -10.21 9.00
N ALA A 72 -6.23 -10.42 10.05
CA ALA A 72 -5.26 -11.50 10.13
C ALA A 72 -5.95 -12.87 10.09
N ARG A 73 -7.02 -13.08 10.89
CA ARG A 73 -7.82 -14.31 10.86
C ARG A 73 -8.44 -14.59 9.49
N ALA A 74 -8.78 -13.54 8.74
CA ALA A 74 -9.34 -13.66 7.40
C ALA A 74 -8.27 -13.84 6.29
N GLY A 75 -6.98 -13.88 6.63
CA GLY A 75 -5.88 -13.94 5.67
C GLY A 75 -5.72 -12.66 4.84
N LYS A 76 -6.30 -11.54 5.28
CA LYS A 76 -6.28 -10.23 4.61
C LYS A 76 -5.19 -9.30 5.12
N LEU A 77 -4.50 -9.65 6.20
CA LEU A 77 -3.40 -8.86 6.76
C LEU A 77 -2.06 -9.49 6.40
N GLY A 78 -1.27 -8.76 5.63
CA GLY A 78 0.13 -9.06 5.37
C GLY A 78 1.04 -8.45 6.45
N PRO A 79 2.31 -8.16 6.13
CA PRO A 79 3.22 -7.55 7.08
C PRO A 79 2.76 -6.17 7.51
N VAL A 80 2.94 -5.93 8.81
CA VAL A 80 2.70 -4.66 9.48
C VAL A 80 3.98 -4.31 10.20
N ALA A 81 4.48 -3.10 10.00
CA ALA A 81 5.73 -2.66 10.61
C ALA A 81 5.64 -1.20 11.03
N ARG A 82 6.17 -0.92 12.23
CA ARG A 82 6.57 0.42 12.65
C ARG A 82 8.03 0.63 12.25
N LEU A 83 8.33 1.76 11.63
CA LEU A 83 9.69 2.18 11.38
C LEU A 83 10.25 2.86 12.63
N MET A 84 11.54 2.68 12.86
CA MET A 84 12.25 3.41 13.91
C MET A 84 12.40 4.89 13.51
N PRO A 85 12.65 5.80 14.47
CA PRO A 85 12.69 7.22 14.21
C PRO A 85 13.63 7.59 13.05
N THR A 86 13.33 8.69 12.36
CA THR A 86 14.15 9.14 11.22
C THR A 86 15.61 9.42 11.57
N THR A 87 15.91 9.67 12.85
CA THR A 87 17.29 9.77 13.37
C THR A 87 18.08 8.45 13.31
N ALA A 88 17.40 7.30 13.21
CA ALA A 88 18.00 5.99 13.00
C ALA A 88 18.07 5.58 11.52
N ALA A 89 17.58 6.43 10.60
CA ALA A 89 17.63 6.15 9.18
C ALA A 89 19.03 6.38 8.60
N THR A 90 19.33 5.67 7.51
CA THR A 90 20.51 5.92 6.67
C THR A 90 20.08 5.88 5.22
N THR A 91 20.45 6.91 4.47
CA THR A 91 20.08 7.07 3.06
C THR A 91 21.27 6.79 2.14
N LEU A 92 21.08 5.86 1.21
CA LEU A 92 22.02 5.61 0.11
C LEU A 92 21.53 6.32 -1.17
N ARG A 93 22.33 7.26 -1.70
CA ARG A 93 22.05 8.04 -2.90
C ARG A 93 22.97 7.65 -4.05
N LYS A 94 22.38 7.20 -5.17
CA LYS A 94 23.08 6.63 -6.34
C LYS A 94 23.39 7.67 -7.43
N THR A 95 23.68 8.92 -7.06
CA THR A 95 23.94 10.00 -8.02
C THR A 95 25.38 10.03 -8.55
N GLN A 96 26.27 9.23 -7.97
CA GLN A 96 27.68 9.13 -8.32
C GLN A 96 28.23 7.74 -7.96
N GLU A 97 29.48 7.47 -8.38
CA GLU A 97 30.23 6.26 -8.05
C GLU A 97 31.52 6.61 -7.29
N PRO A 98 31.73 6.09 -6.06
CA PRO A 98 30.81 5.24 -5.28
C PRO A 98 29.56 6.00 -4.81
N PRO A 99 28.46 5.30 -4.45
CA PRO A 99 27.25 5.92 -3.93
C PRO A 99 27.51 6.77 -2.68
N LEU A 100 26.74 7.82 -2.51
CA LEU A 100 26.79 8.66 -1.33
C LEU A 100 25.93 8.04 -0.21
N ILE A 101 26.48 7.92 1.00
CA ILE A 101 25.79 7.46 2.20
C ILE A 101 25.60 8.66 3.12
N ILE A 102 24.37 8.88 3.59
CA ILE A 102 23.97 10.04 4.38
C ILE A 102 23.19 9.54 5.60
N ASP A 103 23.50 10.07 6.78
CA ASP A 103 22.71 9.82 7.98
C ASP A 103 21.35 10.53 7.88
N GLY A 104 20.28 9.88 8.33
CA GLY A 104 18.93 10.41 8.30
C GLY A 104 18.09 9.97 7.08
N PRO A 105 16.85 10.48 6.99
CA PRO A 105 15.86 10.05 6.00
C PRO A 105 16.18 10.61 4.61
N PHE A 106 15.48 10.10 3.59
CA PHE A 106 15.62 10.58 2.20
C PHE A 106 15.27 12.07 2.05
N ALA A 107 14.21 12.49 2.73
CA ALA A 107 13.69 13.85 2.68
C ALA A 107 13.30 14.30 4.09
N GLU A 108 13.61 15.55 4.40
CA GLU A 108 13.07 16.25 5.55
C GLU A 108 11.65 16.71 5.20
N THR A 109 10.66 16.13 5.87
CA THR A 109 9.25 16.42 5.69
C THR A 109 8.66 16.93 6.99
N LYS A 110 7.47 17.56 6.92
CA LYS A 110 6.72 17.93 8.13
C LYS A 110 6.16 16.70 8.85
N GLU A 111 5.80 15.68 8.09
CA GLU A 111 5.26 14.40 8.60
C GLU A 111 6.11 13.26 8.03
N GLN A 112 6.61 12.39 8.90
CA GLN A 112 7.54 11.31 8.57
C GLN A 112 6.78 10.00 8.36
N LEU A 113 7.33 9.10 7.55
CA LEU A 113 6.79 7.76 7.36
C LEU A 113 7.12 6.91 8.60
N LEU A 114 6.11 6.61 9.42
CA LEU A 114 6.27 5.92 10.68
C LEU A 114 6.03 4.41 10.59
N GLY A 115 5.49 3.92 9.47
CA GLY A 115 5.14 2.52 9.32
C GLY A 115 4.23 2.26 8.14
N PHE A 116 3.86 1.01 7.99
CA PHE A 116 2.91 0.60 6.97
C PHE A 116 2.13 -0.66 7.36
N TYR A 117 0.97 -0.80 6.74
CA TYR A 117 0.22 -2.05 6.66
C TYR A 117 0.20 -2.52 5.21
N LEU A 118 0.37 -3.81 4.99
CA LEU A 118 0.09 -4.45 3.71
C LEU A 118 -1.19 -5.28 3.86
N ILE A 119 -2.20 -4.96 3.07
CA ILE A 119 -3.51 -5.64 3.13
C ILE A 119 -3.84 -6.28 1.79
N ASP A 120 -4.58 -7.38 1.85
CA ASP A 120 -5.08 -8.10 0.68
C ASP A 120 -6.61 -8.05 0.66
N VAL A 121 -7.15 -7.20 -0.21
CA VAL A 121 -8.58 -6.87 -0.27
C VAL A 121 -9.09 -6.84 -1.71
N GLN A 122 -10.41 -6.80 -1.90
CA GLN A 122 -10.97 -6.89 -3.26
C GLN A 122 -10.80 -5.60 -4.06
N ASN A 123 -10.76 -4.44 -3.39
CA ASN A 123 -10.81 -3.14 -4.03
C ASN A 123 -10.35 -2.01 -3.08
N LEU A 124 -10.31 -0.78 -3.61
CA LEU A 124 -9.89 0.41 -2.87
C LEU A 124 -10.88 0.75 -1.74
N GLU A 125 -12.17 0.49 -1.93
CA GLU A 125 -13.20 0.79 -0.95
C GLU A 125 -12.99 -0.03 0.34
N GLU A 126 -12.68 -1.32 0.23
CA GLU A 126 -12.28 -2.15 1.38
C GLU A 126 -11.01 -1.63 2.05
N ALA A 127 -10.00 -1.21 1.27
CA ALA A 127 -8.77 -0.64 1.81
C ALA A 127 -9.01 0.67 2.59
N LEU A 128 -9.86 1.55 2.05
CA LEU A 128 -10.25 2.80 2.69
C LEU A 128 -11.07 2.56 3.96
N GLN A 129 -11.92 1.53 3.99
CA GLN A 129 -12.67 1.17 5.19
C GLN A 129 -11.72 0.73 6.32
N ILE A 130 -10.73 -0.11 6.00
CA ILE A 130 -9.70 -0.53 6.96
C ILE A 130 -8.89 0.68 7.45
N ALA A 131 -8.47 1.57 6.54
CA ALA A 131 -7.73 2.77 6.92
C ALA A 131 -8.54 3.68 7.86
N GLN A 132 -9.85 3.81 7.64
CA GLN A 132 -10.75 4.54 8.56
C GLN A 132 -10.84 3.88 9.93
N ASP A 133 -10.93 2.55 9.99
CA ASP A 133 -11.01 1.83 11.26
C ASP A 133 -9.70 1.93 12.05
N LEU A 134 -8.55 1.90 11.37
CA LEU A 134 -7.25 2.21 11.96
C LEU A 134 -7.21 3.67 12.46
N GLY A 135 -7.75 4.62 11.69
CA GLY A 135 -7.73 6.04 12.04
C GLY A 135 -8.63 6.40 13.23
N LYS A 136 -9.69 5.63 13.49
CA LYS A 136 -10.54 5.80 14.68
C LYS A 136 -9.79 5.51 15.98
N VAL A 137 -8.76 4.67 15.94
CA VAL A 137 -8.05 4.20 17.13
C VAL A 137 -6.60 4.70 17.24
N ASN A 138 -6.03 5.19 16.14
CA ASN A 138 -4.72 5.82 16.10
C ASN A 138 -4.88 7.33 15.88
N PRO A 139 -4.70 8.17 16.92
CA PRO A 139 -4.98 9.59 16.84
C PRO A 139 -3.96 10.34 15.97
N GLY A 140 -4.45 11.31 15.20
CA GLY A 140 -3.63 12.18 14.35
C GLY A 140 -3.10 11.50 13.09
N GLY A 141 -2.17 12.18 12.42
CA GLY A 141 -1.47 11.68 11.24
C GLY A 141 -2.36 11.48 10.01
N VAL A 142 -1.78 10.83 9.00
CA VAL A 142 -2.39 10.61 7.68
C VAL A 142 -2.06 9.20 7.19
N TYR A 143 -3.01 8.58 6.52
CA TYR A 143 -2.79 7.35 5.77
C TYR A 143 -2.80 7.62 4.26
N GLU A 144 -1.72 7.24 3.57
CA GLU A 144 -1.69 7.18 2.10
C GLU A 144 -1.93 5.73 1.65
N ILE A 145 -3.00 5.51 0.89
CA ILE A 145 -3.39 4.17 0.42
C ILE A 145 -2.93 4.00 -1.03
N ARG A 146 -2.03 3.05 -1.28
CA ARG A 146 -1.45 2.79 -2.61
C ARG A 146 -1.69 1.35 -3.06
N PRO A 147 -2.13 1.10 -4.31
CA PRO A 147 -2.08 -0.24 -4.89
C PRO A 147 -0.64 -0.76 -4.97
N VAL A 148 -0.43 -2.04 -4.68
CA VAL A 148 0.88 -2.70 -4.71
C VAL A 148 0.94 -3.68 -5.88
N GLY A 149 1.98 -3.53 -6.72
CA GLY A 149 2.37 -4.54 -7.69
C GLY A 149 3.46 -5.44 -7.11
N TYR A 150 3.20 -6.75 -7.04
CA TYR A 150 4.21 -7.70 -6.58
C TYR A 150 5.09 -8.16 -7.73
N PHE A 151 6.40 -7.97 -7.54
CA PHE A 151 7.41 -8.59 -8.40
C PHE A 151 8.01 -9.85 -7.78
N ASN A 152 8.03 -9.94 -6.44
CA ASN A 152 8.43 -11.10 -5.67
C ASN A 152 7.66 -11.07 -4.33
N ARG A 153 7.03 -12.18 -3.95
CA ARG A 153 6.32 -12.29 -2.66
C ARG A 153 7.26 -12.52 -1.47
N GLY A 154 8.51 -12.89 -1.73
CA GLY A 154 9.48 -13.23 -0.68
C GLY A 154 9.02 -14.42 0.18
N ALA A 155 9.78 -14.70 1.23
CA ALA A 155 9.38 -15.54 2.35
C ALA A 155 9.73 -14.76 3.63
N PHE A 156 8.81 -14.72 4.61
CA PHE A 156 9.11 -14.12 5.90
C PHE A 156 10.11 -15.01 6.65
N PRO A 157 11.20 -14.46 7.21
CA PRO A 157 11.91 -15.16 8.27
C PRO A 157 10.96 -15.36 9.46
N GLU A 158 11.04 -16.49 10.16
CA GLU A 158 10.47 -16.60 11.50
C GLU A 158 11.01 -15.44 12.35
N ALA A 159 10.12 -14.74 13.07
CA ALA A 159 10.43 -13.49 13.76
C ALA A 159 11.69 -13.62 14.63
N VAL A 160 12.70 -12.78 14.36
CA VAL A 160 13.83 -12.62 15.28
C VAL A 160 13.40 -11.63 16.36
N GLY A 161 13.04 -12.15 17.53
CA GLY A 161 12.96 -11.41 18.80
C GLY A 161 11.76 -10.49 18.95
N ALA A 162 10.75 -10.98 19.68
CA ALA A 162 9.80 -10.13 20.40
C ALA A 162 10.46 -9.50 21.64
#